data_AF-A0A519IWA2-F1
#
_entry.id   AF-A0A519IWA2-F1
#
_cell.length_a   1.000
_cell.length_b   1.000
_cell.length_c   1.000
_cell.angle_alpha   90.00
_cell.angle_beta   90.00
_cell.angle_gamma   90.00
#
_symmetry.space_group_name_H-M   'P 1'
#
loop_
_entity.id
_entity.type
_entity.pdbx_description
1 polymer ?
#
loop_
_entity_poly.entity_id
_entity_poly.type
_entity_poly.pdbx_seq_one_letter_code
_entity_poly.pdbx_strand_id
1 'polypeptide(L)'
;MGVAASASGENSIALGAFSEATEDNTVSFGNTTVKRRLINLADGTAATDAATVGQMNAAAAHTLAAANTYADQGDVRTLNEAKAYTDSQIAAMGGGSKQMQEYADSGTAAAIAAASIPQAFAPGGSMLGAGLGHWRGETALSVGGSYMLPSGRVVLRGNASIANRGGSGGGVGVGIAF
;
A
#
# COMPACT_ATOMS: atom_id res chain seq x y z
N MET A 1 55.99 -11.74 -45.11
CA MET A 1 56.26 -10.38 -44.58
C MET A 1 55.76 -9.36 -45.58
N GLY A 2 55.06 -8.31 -45.12
CA GLY A 2 54.53 -7.25 -45.99
C GLY A 2 55.58 -6.18 -46.30
N VAL A 3 55.42 -5.46 -47.41
CA VAL A 3 56.26 -4.30 -47.71
C VAL A 3 56.17 -3.29 -46.57
N ALA A 4 57.32 -2.76 -46.13
CA ALA A 4 57.43 -1.81 -45.02
C ALA A 4 56.78 -2.27 -43.70
N ALA A 5 56.66 -3.60 -43.45
CA ALA A 5 56.31 -4.10 -42.13
C ALA A 5 57.53 -4.02 -41.19
N SER A 6 57.33 -3.55 -39.96
CA SER A 6 58.38 -3.40 -38.95
C SER A 6 57.98 -4.06 -37.63
N ALA A 7 58.83 -4.95 -37.12
CA ALA A 7 58.66 -5.62 -35.82
C ALA A 7 59.86 -5.24 -34.93
N SER A 8 59.67 -4.24 -34.07
CA SER A 8 60.73 -3.67 -33.24
C SER A 8 60.64 -4.08 -31.76
N GLY A 9 59.49 -4.61 -31.31
CA GLY A 9 59.37 -5.23 -30.00
C GLY A 9 60.06 -6.60 -29.95
N GLU A 10 60.60 -6.99 -28.81
CA GLU A 10 61.18 -8.32 -28.61
C GLU A 10 60.10 -9.40 -28.79
N ASN A 11 60.44 -10.49 -29.49
CA ASN A 11 59.51 -11.59 -29.76
C ASN A 11 58.17 -11.15 -30.42
N SER A 12 58.20 -10.11 -31.26
CA SER A 12 56.99 -9.55 -31.91
C SER A 12 56.85 -9.95 -33.38
N ILE A 13 55.64 -9.81 -33.93
CA ILE A 13 55.31 -10.11 -35.34
C ILE A 13 54.51 -8.96 -35.95
N ALA A 14 54.96 -8.42 -37.08
CA ALA A 14 54.20 -7.46 -37.89
C ALA A 14 53.64 -8.12 -39.16
N LEU A 15 52.31 -8.27 -39.24
CA LEU A 15 51.62 -8.98 -40.31
C LEU A 15 50.85 -8.02 -41.25
N GLY A 16 51.23 -8.03 -42.53
CA GLY A 16 50.65 -7.17 -43.56
C GLY A 16 51.54 -5.97 -43.92
N ALA A 17 51.29 -5.35 -45.07
CA ALA A 17 52.06 -4.19 -45.52
C ALA A 17 51.89 -3.01 -44.56
N PHE A 18 52.98 -2.28 -44.27
CA PHE A 18 52.98 -1.12 -43.37
C PHE A 18 52.57 -1.42 -41.91
N SER A 19 52.52 -2.67 -41.49
CA SER A 19 52.22 -3.01 -40.09
C SER A 19 53.42 -2.72 -39.19
N GLU A 20 53.16 -2.24 -37.98
CA GLU A 20 54.16 -1.92 -36.97
C GLU A 20 53.84 -2.65 -35.68
N ALA A 21 54.75 -3.51 -35.21
CA ALA A 21 54.68 -4.20 -33.93
C ALA A 21 55.75 -3.65 -33.00
N THR A 22 55.37 -2.70 -32.15
CA THR A 22 56.29 -1.97 -31.26
C THR A 22 56.32 -2.50 -29.82
N GLU A 23 55.38 -3.37 -29.45
CA GLU A 23 55.27 -3.97 -28.12
C GLU A 23 55.82 -5.41 -28.13
N ASP A 24 56.53 -5.80 -27.07
CA ASP A 24 57.09 -7.13 -26.92
C ASP A 24 56.00 -8.21 -26.85
N ASN A 25 56.26 -9.40 -27.39
CA ASN A 25 55.34 -10.55 -27.37
C ASN A 25 53.97 -10.27 -28.02
N THR A 26 53.90 -9.38 -29.01
CA THR A 26 52.65 -9.04 -29.70
C THR A 26 52.66 -9.40 -31.18
N VAL A 27 51.45 -9.56 -31.74
CA VAL A 27 51.23 -9.62 -33.19
C VAL A 27 50.43 -8.38 -33.62
N SER A 28 51.03 -7.55 -34.46
CA SER A 28 50.35 -6.38 -35.02
C SER A 28 49.85 -6.65 -36.44
N PHE A 29 48.57 -6.36 -36.68
CA PHE A 29 47.94 -6.47 -38.00
C PHE A 29 47.86 -5.13 -38.74
N GLY A 30 48.49 -4.07 -38.23
CA GLY A 30 48.40 -2.72 -38.76
C GLY A 30 49.34 -1.76 -38.05
N ASN A 31 49.00 -0.48 -38.03
CA ASN A 31 49.74 0.55 -37.29
C ASN A 31 48.74 1.52 -36.65
N THR A 32 49.17 2.68 -36.16
CA THR A 32 48.30 3.65 -35.48
C THR A 32 47.21 4.24 -36.38
N THR A 33 47.42 4.28 -37.70
CA THR A 33 46.47 4.85 -38.68
C THR A 33 45.75 3.79 -39.51
N VAL A 34 46.38 2.65 -39.78
CA VAL A 34 45.82 1.55 -40.57
C VAL A 34 45.51 0.38 -39.65
N LYS A 35 44.22 0.05 -39.50
CA LYS A 35 43.76 -1.17 -38.83
C LYS A 35 43.17 -2.15 -39.84
N ARG A 36 43.23 -3.44 -39.53
CA ARG A 36 42.67 -4.51 -40.37
C ARG A 36 41.65 -5.30 -39.57
N ARG A 37 40.59 -5.74 -40.25
CA ARG A 37 39.65 -6.70 -39.68
C ARG A 37 40.23 -8.10 -39.76
N LEU A 38 40.03 -8.87 -38.69
CA LEU A 38 40.21 -10.32 -38.67
C LEU A 38 38.86 -10.94 -39.01
N ILE A 39 38.78 -11.63 -40.15
CA ILE A 39 37.53 -12.23 -40.66
C ILE A 39 37.68 -13.74 -40.75
N ASN A 40 36.54 -14.45 -40.78
CA ASN A 40 36.47 -15.92 -40.78
C ASN A 40 37.07 -16.54 -39.51
N LEU A 41 36.93 -15.85 -38.37
CA LEU A 41 37.30 -16.35 -37.06
C LEU A 41 36.16 -17.23 -36.53
N ALA A 42 36.46 -18.48 -36.17
CA ALA A 42 35.54 -19.32 -35.42
C ALA A 42 35.39 -18.79 -33.99
N ASP A 43 34.27 -19.10 -33.35
CA ASP A 43 34.03 -18.72 -31.96
C ASP A 43 35.10 -19.29 -31.02
N GLY A 44 35.60 -18.43 -30.13
CA GLY A 44 36.58 -18.83 -29.13
C GLY A 44 36.00 -19.79 -28.10
N THR A 45 36.80 -20.74 -27.64
CA THR A 45 36.38 -21.79 -26.69
C THR A 45 37.25 -21.80 -25.43
N ALA A 46 38.55 -21.55 -25.56
CA ALA A 46 39.47 -21.39 -24.43
C ALA A 46 39.49 -19.95 -23.93
N ALA A 47 39.93 -19.75 -22.68
CA ALA A 47 40.01 -18.43 -22.05
C ALA A 47 40.96 -17.44 -22.77
N THR A 48 41.87 -17.97 -23.59
CA THR A 48 42.86 -17.20 -24.36
C THR A 48 42.52 -17.11 -25.85
N ASP A 49 41.36 -17.60 -26.28
CA ASP A 49 40.91 -17.46 -27.65
C ASP A 49 40.35 -16.04 -27.89
N ALA A 50 40.45 -15.58 -29.12
CA ALA A 50 39.82 -14.32 -29.51
C ALA A 50 38.29 -14.49 -29.53
N ALA A 51 37.57 -13.56 -28.89
CA ALA A 51 36.11 -13.53 -28.95
C ALA A 51 35.62 -12.96 -30.29
N THR A 52 34.61 -13.58 -30.89
CA THR A 52 33.95 -13.04 -32.08
C THR A 52 32.91 -11.96 -31.69
N VAL A 53 32.54 -11.12 -32.66
CA VAL A 53 31.44 -10.15 -32.47
C VAL A 53 30.12 -10.87 -32.19
N GLY A 54 29.93 -12.09 -32.74
CA GLY A 54 28.76 -12.93 -32.45
C GLY A 54 28.67 -13.31 -30.97
N GLN A 55 29.78 -13.80 -30.39
CA GLN A 55 29.85 -14.13 -28.96
C GLN A 55 29.61 -12.90 -28.08
N MET A 56 30.20 -11.75 -28.41
CA MET A 56 29.99 -10.49 -27.69
C MET A 56 28.52 -10.07 -27.70
N ASN A 57 27.87 -10.07 -28.87
CA ASN A 57 26.46 -9.70 -29.00
C ASN A 57 25.54 -10.67 -28.25
N ALA A 58 25.83 -11.97 -28.28
CA ALA A 58 25.09 -12.99 -27.54
C ALA A 58 25.20 -12.78 -26.03
N ALA A 59 26.40 -12.49 -25.52
CA ALA A 59 26.63 -12.18 -24.10
C ALA A 59 25.90 -10.90 -23.67
N ALA A 60 25.93 -9.85 -24.51
CA ALA A 60 25.19 -8.61 -24.27
C ALA A 60 23.68 -8.84 -24.24
N ALA A 61 23.14 -9.60 -25.19
CA ALA A 61 21.72 -9.94 -25.24
C ALA A 61 21.29 -10.77 -24.02
N HIS A 62 22.10 -11.75 -23.60
CA HIS A 62 21.86 -12.55 -22.40
C HIS A 62 21.83 -11.67 -21.14
N THR A 63 22.77 -10.74 -21.03
CA THR A 63 22.85 -9.82 -19.89
C THR A 63 21.64 -8.89 -19.84
N LEU A 64 21.23 -8.35 -20.99
CA LEU A 64 20.04 -7.51 -21.10
C LEU A 64 18.77 -8.28 -20.72
N ALA A 65 18.62 -9.52 -21.19
CA ALA A 65 17.48 -10.37 -20.83
C ALA A 65 17.43 -10.67 -19.32
N ALA A 66 18.58 -10.95 -18.70
CA ALA A 66 18.68 -11.17 -17.26
C ALA A 66 18.33 -9.90 -16.47
N ALA A 67 18.79 -8.73 -16.91
CA ALA A 67 18.48 -7.45 -16.28
C ALA A 67 16.98 -7.10 -16.37
N ASN A 68 16.35 -7.30 -17.53
CA ASN A 68 14.91 -7.09 -17.69
C ASN A 68 14.12 -8.03 -16.79
N THR A 69 14.49 -9.31 -16.74
CA THR A 69 13.84 -10.30 -15.87
C THR A 69 13.92 -9.88 -14.39
N TYR A 70 15.09 -9.38 -13.96
CA TYR A 70 15.27 -8.91 -12.59
C TYR A 70 14.41 -7.67 -12.29
N ALA A 71 14.34 -6.71 -13.22
CA ALA A 71 13.51 -5.52 -13.09
C ALA A 71 12.02 -5.87 -13.00
N ASP A 72 11.52 -6.71 -13.91
CA ASP A 72 10.11 -7.15 -13.95
C ASP A 72 9.71 -7.85 -12.64
N GLN A 73 10.60 -8.70 -12.10
CA GLN A 73 10.39 -9.35 -10.80
C GLN A 73 10.34 -8.34 -9.63
N GLY A 74 11.17 -7.31 -9.69
CA GLY A 74 11.16 -6.20 -8.73
C GLY A 74 9.83 -5.45 -8.76
N ASP A 75 9.36 -5.07 -9.95
CA ASP A 75 8.11 -4.35 -10.16
C ASP A 75 6.90 -5.17 -9.66
N VAL A 76 6.86 -6.46 -9.98
CA VAL A 76 5.81 -7.37 -9.48
C VAL A 76 5.82 -7.44 -7.95
N ARG A 77 7.00 -7.51 -7.31
CA ARG A 77 7.12 -7.55 -5.84
C ARG A 77 6.59 -6.25 -5.23
N THR A 78 7.06 -5.10 -5.70
CA THR A 78 6.63 -3.79 -5.20
C THR A 78 5.14 -3.57 -5.41
N LEU A 79 4.58 -3.96 -6.56
CA LEU A 79 3.15 -3.85 -6.83
C LEU A 79 2.32 -4.72 -5.87
N ASN A 80 2.74 -5.95 -5.62
CA ASN A 80 2.05 -6.85 -4.70
C ASN A 80 2.10 -6.35 -3.25
N GLU A 81 3.25 -5.83 -2.81
CA GLU A 81 3.39 -5.23 -1.48
C GLU A 81 2.49 -3.99 -1.33
N ALA A 82 2.47 -3.10 -2.32
CA ALA A 82 1.60 -1.93 -2.32
C ALA A 82 0.12 -2.32 -2.30
N LYS A 83 -0.29 -3.30 -3.10
CA LYS A 83 -1.66 -3.83 -3.09
C LYS A 83 -2.03 -4.40 -1.72
N ALA A 84 -1.18 -5.25 -1.14
CA ALA A 84 -1.44 -5.84 0.17
C ALA A 84 -1.58 -4.77 1.26
N TYR A 85 -0.75 -3.73 1.21
CA TYR A 85 -0.85 -2.59 2.11
C TYR A 85 -2.18 -1.85 1.94
N THR A 86 -2.55 -1.49 0.71
CA THR A 86 -3.83 -0.81 0.43
C THR A 86 -5.03 -1.66 0.83
N ASP A 87 -5.02 -2.96 0.52
CA ASP A 87 -6.09 -3.89 0.87
C ASP A 87 -6.26 -3.99 2.40
N SER A 88 -5.15 -4.02 3.15
CA SER A 88 -5.15 -3.99 4.63
C SER A 88 -5.75 -2.69 5.18
N GLN A 89 -5.34 -1.55 4.64
CA GLN A 89 -5.87 -0.25 5.06
C GLN A 89 -7.38 -0.13 4.78
N ILE A 90 -7.84 -0.60 3.61
CA ILE A 90 -9.26 -0.63 3.26
C ILE A 90 -10.04 -1.56 4.19
N ALA A 91 -9.50 -2.74 4.50
CA ALA A 91 -10.14 -3.68 5.42
C ALA A 91 -10.27 -3.08 6.84
N ALA A 92 -9.22 -2.42 7.33
CA ALA A 92 -9.24 -1.73 8.62
C ALA A 92 -10.29 -0.60 8.65
N MET A 93 -10.39 0.20 7.58
CA MET A 93 -11.42 1.22 7.43
C MET A 93 -12.83 0.62 7.34
N GLY A 94 -13.00 -0.51 6.64
CA GLY A 94 -14.26 -1.25 6.57
C GLY A 94 -14.73 -1.75 7.94
N GLY A 95 -13.80 -2.26 8.77
CA GLY A 95 -14.09 -2.64 10.15
C GLY A 95 -14.49 -1.45 11.03
N GLY A 96 -13.73 -0.36 10.98
CA GLY A 96 -14.00 0.84 11.77
C GLY A 96 -15.31 1.55 11.40
N SER A 97 -15.63 1.63 10.10
CA SER A 97 -16.88 2.22 9.62
C SER A 97 -18.11 1.43 10.05
N LYS A 98 -18.05 0.08 9.98
CA LYS A 98 -19.10 -0.78 10.50
C LYS A 98 -19.29 -0.58 12.00
N GLN A 99 -18.20 -0.58 12.77
CA GLN A 99 -18.26 -0.34 14.21
C GLN A 99 -18.91 1.01 14.53
N MET A 100 -18.53 2.08 13.83
CA MET A 100 -19.10 3.41 13.99
C MET A 100 -20.61 3.44 13.67
N GLN A 101 -21.02 2.83 12.56
CA GLN A 101 -22.42 2.75 12.18
C GLN A 101 -23.25 2.08 13.27
N GLU A 102 -22.74 0.96 13.79
CA GLU A 102 -23.48 0.20 14.78
C GLU A 102 -23.51 0.92 16.15
N TYR A 103 -22.45 1.67 16.53
CA TYR A 103 -22.50 2.58 17.68
C TYR A 103 -23.56 3.68 17.51
N ALA A 104 -23.68 4.25 16.30
CA ALA A 104 -24.69 5.26 16.00
C ALA A 104 -26.12 4.68 16.04
N ASP A 105 -26.32 3.48 15.50
CA ASP A 105 -27.60 2.77 15.56
C ASP A 105 -28.00 2.43 17.01
N SER A 106 -27.03 2.05 17.85
CA SER A 106 -27.19 1.83 19.29
C SER A 106 -27.57 3.11 20.05
N GLY A 107 -26.97 4.25 19.72
CA GLY A 107 -27.38 5.56 20.24
C GLY A 107 -28.81 5.94 19.85
N THR A 108 -29.24 5.59 18.65
CA THR A 108 -30.62 5.80 18.18
C THR A 108 -31.61 4.94 18.98
N ALA A 109 -31.28 3.67 19.23
CA ALA A 109 -32.08 2.82 20.11
C ALA A 109 -32.22 3.42 21.52
N ALA A 110 -31.15 3.97 22.09
CA ALA A 110 -31.20 4.65 23.39
C ALA A 110 -32.13 5.88 23.38
N ALA A 111 -32.10 6.67 22.31
CA ALA A 111 -33.01 7.80 22.15
C ALA A 111 -34.48 7.37 22.06
N ILE A 112 -34.78 6.31 21.31
CA ILE A 112 -36.13 5.72 21.23
C ILE A 112 -36.59 5.24 22.61
N ALA A 113 -35.72 4.54 23.34
CA ALA A 113 -36.00 4.07 24.69
C ALA A 113 -36.36 5.24 25.62
N ALA A 114 -35.53 6.29 25.66
CA ALA A 114 -35.75 7.47 26.50
C ALA A 114 -37.01 8.27 26.12
N ALA A 115 -37.35 8.33 24.83
CA ALA A 115 -38.55 8.98 24.32
C ALA A 115 -39.83 8.23 24.72
N SER A 116 -39.77 6.89 24.82
CA SER A 116 -40.92 6.06 25.19
C SER A 116 -41.26 6.06 26.68
N ILE A 117 -40.44 6.71 27.54
CA ILE A 117 -40.72 6.80 28.99
C ILE A 117 -41.92 7.73 29.25
N PRO A 118 -42.99 7.25 29.91
CA PRO A 118 -44.14 8.08 30.28
C PRO A 118 -43.78 9.28 31.17
N GLN A 119 -44.57 10.36 31.09
CA GLN A 119 -44.38 11.59 31.87
C GLN A 119 -45.51 11.82 32.88
N ALA A 120 -45.19 12.46 34.01
CA ALA A 120 -46.15 12.84 35.05
C ALA A 120 -47.22 13.78 34.48
N PHE A 121 -48.49 13.53 34.84
CA PHE A 121 -49.65 14.27 34.34
C PHE A 121 -50.51 14.91 35.44
N ALA A 122 -50.18 14.69 36.72
CA ALA A 122 -50.92 15.21 37.86
C ALA A 122 -50.12 16.30 38.61
N PRO A 123 -50.73 17.44 38.99
CA PRO A 123 -50.05 18.50 39.75
C PRO A 123 -49.49 18.00 41.09
N GLY A 124 -48.23 18.30 41.37
CA GLY A 124 -47.52 17.79 42.55
C GLY A 124 -47.18 16.29 42.48
N GLY A 125 -47.45 15.63 41.35
CA GLY A 125 -47.21 14.21 41.13
C GLY A 125 -45.83 13.91 40.56
N SER A 126 -45.26 12.80 41.00
CA SER A 126 -44.04 12.20 40.45
C SER A 126 -44.39 10.96 39.63
N MET A 127 -43.60 10.68 38.59
CA MET A 127 -43.71 9.45 37.81
C MET A 127 -42.32 8.84 37.62
N LEU A 128 -42.23 7.52 37.76
CA LEU A 128 -41.09 6.72 37.35
C LEU A 128 -41.52 5.83 36.18
N GLY A 129 -40.65 5.67 35.21
CA GLY A 129 -40.92 4.84 34.05
C GLY A 129 -39.66 4.24 33.46
N ALA A 130 -39.88 3.25 32.61
CA ALA A 130 -38.85 2.64 31.79
C ALA A 130 -39.32 2.60 30.33
N GLY A 131 -38.37 2.60 29.42
CA GLY A 131 -38.59 2.54 27.99
C GLY A 131 -37.61 1.60 27.33
N LEU A 132 -38.02 1.01 26.22
CA LEU A 132 -37.21 0.12 25.41
C LEU A 132 -37.12 0.68 24.00
N GLY A 133 -35.94 0.60 23.41
CA GLY A 133 -35.69 1.05 22.06
C GLY A 133 -35.07 -0.06 21.24
N HIS A 134 -35.48 -0.14 19.99
CA HIS A 134 -34.92 -1.04 19.00
C HIS A 134 -34.70 -0.27 17.70
N TRP A 135 -33.51 -0.40 17.12
CA TRP A 135 -33.19 0.20 15.84
C TRP A 135 -32.14 -0.64 15.10
N ARG A 136 -32.50 -1.13 13.91
CA ARG A 136 -31.58 -1.84 12.99
C ARG A 136 -30.75 -2.96 13.66
N GLY A 137 -31.34 -3.72 14.57
CA GLY A 137 -30.67 -4.82 15.27
C GLY A 137 -30.04 -4.43 16.61
N GLU A 138 -29.92 -3.14 16.92
CA GLU A 138 -29.46 -2.63 18.21
C GLU A 138 -30.65 -2.40 19.16
N THR A 139 -30.39 -2.49 20.46
CA THR A 139 -31.42 -2.36 21.51
C THR A 139 -30.92 -1.56 22.69
N ALA A 140 -31.82 -0.82 23.33
CA ALA A 140 -31.51 -0.06 24.52
C ALA A 140 -32.64 -0.09 25.55
N LEU A 141 -32.25 0.03 26.81
CA LEU A 141 -33.13 0.20 27.96
C LEU A 141 -32.90 1.59 28.54
N SER A 142 -33.98 2.30 28.82
CA SER A 142 -33.94 3.60 29.49
C SER A 142 -34.83 3.59 30.72
N VAL A 143 -34.40 4.27 31.77
CA VAL A 143 -35.17 4.50 32.99
C VAL A 143 -35.17 5.98 33.30
N GLY A 144 -36.28 6.49 33.81
CA GLY A 144 -36.41 7.92 34.04
C GLY A 144 -37.50 8.28 35.02
N GLY A 145 -37.39 9.50 35.51
CA GLY A 145 -38.35 10.12 36.40
C GLY A 145 -38.85 11.45 35.86
N SER A 146 -40.07 11.82 36.22
CA SER A 146 -40.60 13.15 35.97
C SER A 146 -41.41 13.66 37.15
N TYR A 147 -41.49 14.97 37.28
CA TYR A 147 -42.21 15.66 38.35
C TYR A 147 -42.94 16.87 37.79
N MET A 148 -44.25 16.96 38.06
CA MET A 148 -45.05 18.14 37.75
C MET A 148 -45.16 19.00 38.98
N LEU A 149 -44.80 20.28 38.88
CA LEU A 149 -44.90 21.21 40.00
C LEU A 149 -46.36 21.35 40.46
N PRO A 150 -46.61 21.70 41.73
CA PRO A 150 -47.97 21.89 42.26
C PRO A 150 -48.80 22.94 41.49
N SER A 151 -48.14 23.87 40.79
CA SER A 151 -48.81 24.82 39.90
C SER A 151 -49.49 24.18 38.69
N GLY A 152 -49.18 22.91 38.37
CA GLY A 152 -49.68 22.19 37.21
C GLY A 152 -49.13 22.68 35.86
N ARG A 153 -48.28 23.70 35.86
CA ARG A 153 -47.80 24.37 34.65
C ARG A 153 -46.40 23.99 34.22
N VAL A 154 -45.60 23.40 35.11
CA VAL A 154 -44.19 23.09 34.84
C VAL A 154 -43.94 21.61 35.09
N VAL A 155 -43.32 20.95 34.12
CA VAL A 155 -42.90 19.54 34.20
C VAL A 155 -41.39 19.45 34.06
N LEU A 156 -40.76 18.70 34.97
CA LEU A 156 -39.35 18.33 34.91
C LEU A 156 -39.25 16.84 34.56
N ARG A 157 -38.33 16.47 33.67
CA ARG A 157 -38.02 15.05 33.35
C ARG A 157 -36.51 14.81 33.37
N GLY A 158 -36.12 13.61 33.76
CA GLY A 158 -34.76 13.10 33.66
C GLY A 158 -34.76 11.61 33.30
N ASN A 159 -33.81 11.17 32.50
CA ASN A 159 -33.63 9.76 32.15
C ASN A 159 -32.17 9.38 32.02
N ALA A 160 -31.91 8.08 32.14
CA ALA A 160 -30.64 7.43 31.86
C ALA A 160 -30.90 6.16 31.04
N SER A 161 -30.04 5.89 30.07
CA SER A 161 -30.18 4.83 29.08
C SER A 161 -28.89 4.03 28.96
N ILE A 162 -29.03 2.74 28.73
CA ILE A 162 -27.95 1.81 28.40
C ILE A 162 -28.32 1.07 27.12
N ALA A 163 -27.36 0.88 26.23
CA ALA A 163 -27.55 0.15 24.98
C ALA A 163 -26.62 -1.06 24.89
N ASN A 164 -27.06 -2.08 24.17
CA ASN A 164 -26.38 -3.38 24.00
C ASN A 164 -24.95 -3.27 23.43
N ARG A 165 -24.62 -2.18 22.74
CA ARG A 165 -23.29 -1.93 22.16
C ARG A 165 -22.36 -1.06 23.02
N GLY A 166 -22.63 -0.97 24.32
CA GLY A 166 -21.76 -0.33 25.30
C GLY A 166 -21.93 1.19 25.45
N GLY A 167 -22.92 1.78 24.77
CA GLY A 167 -23.27 3.19 24.94
C GLY A 167 -24.20 3.40 26.12
N SER A 168 -23.85 4.32 27.03
CA SER A 168 -24.76 4.84 28.06
C SER A 168 -24.92 6.34 27.90
N GLY A 169 -26.10 6.87 28.15
CA GLY A 169 -26.38 8.29 28.03
C GLY A 169 -27.62 8.69 28.82
N GLY A 170 -27.86 9.97 28.99
CA GLY A 170 -29.02 10.45 29.73
C GLY A 170 -29.35 11.88 29.35
N GLY A 171 -30.53 12.32 29.73
CA GLY A 171 -30.99 13.66 29.43
C GLY A 171 -31.95 14.17 30.48
N VAL A 172 -32.03 15.49 30.59
CA VAL A 172 -33.00 16.20 31.42
C VAL A 172 -33.76 17.21 30.56
N GLY A 173 -35.00 17.49 30.92
CA GLY A 173 -35.85 18.42 30.18
C GLY A 173 -36.86 19.12 31.07
N VAL A 174 -37.29 20.31 30.64
CA VAL A 174 -38.33 21.12 31.28
C VAL A 174 -39.38 21.49 30.25
N GLY A 175 -40.66 21.38 30.63
CA GLY A 175 -41.80 21.83 29.83
C GLY A 175 -42.64 22.83 30.62
N ILE A 176 -43.15 23.87 29.94
CA ILE A 176 -44.03 24.89 30.51
C ILE A 176 -45.33 24.92 29.70
N ALA A 177 -46.47 24.73 30.35
CA ALA A 177 -47.80 24.87 29.79
C ALA A 177 -48.38 26.25 30.15
N PHE A 178 -49.00 26.92 29.17
CA PHE A 178 -49.63 28.24 29.30
C PHE A 178 -51.11 28.18 28.94
#